data_AF-A0A7J4DV35-F1
#
_entry.id   AF-A0A7J4DV35-F1
#
_cell.length_a   1.000
_cell.length_b   1.000
_cell.length_c   1.000
_cell.angle_alpha   90.00
_cell.angle_beta   90.00
_cell.angle_gamma   90.00
#
_symmetry.space_group_name_H-M   'P 1'
#
loop_
_entity.id
_entity.type
_entity.pdbx_description
1 polymer ?
#
loop_
_entity_poly.entity_id
_entity_poly.type
_entity_poly.pdbx_seq_one_letter_code
_entity_poly.pdbx_strand_id
1 'polypeptide(L)'
;MPYKLDDLISLLEELQKRGFRGVIIGSTVISLELREKKFEDDVDFFAFEPSPLIEEDTYRSWASELGWEMTYTELGTPRLIARVGGTDIVLEFYENIHDFYVPPEMLERAPAKKLKKVEIKVLKPEDYIV
;
A
#
# COMPACT_ATOMS: atom_id res chain seq x y z
N MET A 1 -14.35 -4.51 -4.20
CA MET A 1 -15.53 -3.62 -4.07
C MET A 1 -15.02 -2.20 -4.09
N PRO A 2 -15.73 -1.23 -4.69
CA PRO A 2 -15.24 0.12 -4.77
C PRO A 2 -15.13 0.77 -3.38
N TYR A 3 -14.00 1.41 -3.06
CA TYR A 3 -13.81 2.22 -1.85
C TYR A 3 -13.54 3.68 -2.20
N LYS A 4 -13.74 4.58 -1.23
CA LYS A 4 -13.55 6.02 -1.43
C LYS A 4 -12.17 6.45 -0.98
N LEU A 5 -11.75 7.63 -1.45
CA LEU A 5 -10.52 8.28 -0.98
C LEU A 5 -10.47 8.43 0.55
N ASP A 6 -11.61 8.63 1.20
CA ASP A 6 -11.67 8.76 2.67
C ASP A 6 -11.42 7.43 3.39
N ASP A 7 -11.78 6.31 2.76
CA ASP A 7 -11.49 4.98 3.29
C ASP A 7 -9.98 4.69 3.15
N LEU A 8 -9.39 5.01 1.99
CA LEU A 8 -7.95 4.95 1.77
C LEU A 8 -7.17 5.81 2.78
N ILE A 9 -7.59 7.05 3.02
CA ILE A 9 -6.93 7.94 3.99
C ILE A 9 -6.99 7.36 5.40
N SER A 10 -8.14 6.81 5.80
CA SER A 10 -8.29 6.17 7.12
C SER A 10 -7.38 4.94 7.27
N LEU A 11 -7.27 4.16 6.20
CA LEU A 11 -6.40 2.99 6.14
C LEU A 11 -4.92 3.36 6.25
N LEU A 12 -4.47 4.35 5.47
CA LEU A 12 -3.08 4.81 5.51
C LEU A 12 -2.71 5.41 6.86
N GLU A 13 -3.64 6.12 7.50
CA GLU A 13 -3.44 6.64 8.86
C GLU A 13 -3.24 5.51 9.87
N GLU A 14 -4.01 4.42 9.76
CA GLU A 14 -3.89 3.25 10.63
C GLU A 14 -2.55 2.53 10.43
N LEU A 15 -2.12 2.33 9.18
CA LEU A 15 -0.81 1.75 8.88
C LEU A 15 0.34 2.60 9.43
N GLN A 16 0.29 3.93 9.24
CA GLN A 16 1.33 4.83 9.74
C GLN A 16 1.42 4.88 11.26
N LYS A 17 0.28 4.83 11.96
CA LYS A 17 0.25 4.73 13.44
C LYS A 17 0.96 3.47 13.95
N ARG A 18 0.98 2.41 13.13
CA ARG A 18 1.61 1.13 13.42
C ARG A 18 3.06 1.04 12.94
N GLY A 19 3.63 2.14 12.45
CA GLY A 19 5.02 2.24 12.03
C GLY A 19 5.28 1.87 10.57
N PHE A 20 4.24 1.66 9.76
CA PHE A 20 4.43 1.37 8.34
C PHE A 20 5.08 2.54 7.60
N ARG A 21 6.16 2.25 6.87
CA ARG A 21 6.84 3.16 5.94
C ARG A 21 6.98 2.48 4.59
N GLY A 22 6.51 3.16 3.55
CA GLY A 22 6.55 2.63 2.19
C GLY A 22 6.14 3.66 1.15
N VAL A 23 6.05 3.20 -0.09
CA VAL A 23 5.66 3.96 -1.28
C VAL A 23 4.45 3.26 -1.90
N ILE A 24 3.40 4.01 -2.24
CA ILE A 24 2.31 3.48 -3.06
C ILE A 24 2.82 3.28 -4.49
N ILE A 25 2.59 2.08 -5.00
CA ILE A 25 2.92 1.67 -6.37
C ILE A 25 1.65 1.15 -7.07
N GLY A 26 1.79 0.50 -8.23
CA GLY A 26 0.67 -0.06 -8.97
C GLY A 26 -0.35 0.96 -9.50
N SER A 27 -1.57 0.49 -9.74
CA SER A 27 -2.66 1.26 -10.38
C SER A 27 -3.14 2.43 -9.53
N THR A 28 -3.07 2.30 -8.20
CA THR A 28 -3.47 3.35 -7.24
C THR A 28 -2.71 4.66 -7.47
N VAL A 29 -1.45 4.60 -7.96
CA VAL A 29 -0.68 5.79 -8.36
C VAL A 29 -1.42 6.62 -9.40
N ILE A 30 -1.92 5.95 -10.45
CA ILE A 30 -2.60 6.59 -11.57
C ILE A 30 -3.92 7.20 -11.12
N SER A 31 -4.73 6.44 -10.36
CA SER A 31 -6.00 6.93 -9.80
C SER A 31 -5.81 8.18 -8.92
N LEU A 32 -4.76 8.18 -8.09
CA LEU A 32 -4.44 9.35 -7.26
C LEU A 32 -4.02 10.56 -8.11
N GLU A 33 -3.31 10.36 -9.22
CA GLU A 33 -2.88 11.46 -10.10
C GLU A 33 -4.03 12.03 -10.94
N LEU A 34 -4.95 11.17 -11.36
CA LEU A 34 -6.22 11.57 -11.99
C LEU A 34 -7.23 12.21 -11.02
N ARG A 35 -6.87 12.30 -9.72
CA ARG A 35 -7.71 12.87 -8.65
C ARG A 35 -9.04 12.14 -8.50
N GLU A 36 -9.02 10.83 -8.76
CA GLU A 36 -10.18 9.98 -8.53
C GLU A 36 -10.52 9.95 -7.04
N LYS A 37 -11.80 9.78 -6.75
CA LYS A 37 -12.33 9.70 -5.38
C LYS A 37 -12.89 8.32 -5.05
N LYS A 38 -12.87 7.42 -6.02
CA LYS A 38 -13.35 6.04 -5.94
C LYS A 38 -12.29 5.16 -6.60
N PHE A 39 -12.02 4.03 -5.99
CA PHE A 39 -11.00 3.07 -6.39
C PHE A 39 -11.65 1.69 -6.41
N GLU A 40 -11.27 0.82 -7.34
CA GLU A 40 -11.87 -0.52 -7.48
C GLU A 40 -10.89 -1.67 -7.25
N ASP A 41 -9.59 -1.38 -7.42
CA ASP A 41 -8.47 -2.32 -7.27
C ASP A 41 -7.82 -2.25 -5.88
N ASP A 42 -6.90 -3.17 -5.64
CA ASP A 42 -6.00 -3.21 -4.49
C ASP A 42 -5.08 -1.98 -4.37
N VAL A 43 -4.49 -1.85 -3.19
CA VAL A 43 -3.46 -0.86 -2.90
C VAL A 43 -2.13 -1.56 -2.76
N ASP A 44 -1.28 -1.38 -3.76
CA ASP A 44 0.08 -1.90 -3.77
C ASP A 44 1.04 -0.97 -3.05
N PHE A 45 1.86 -1.54 -2.18
CA PHE A 45 2.93 -0.83 -1.52
C PHE A 45 4.28 -1.48 -1.82
N PHE A 46 5.28 -0.65 -2.11
CA PHE A 46 6.66 -1.01 -1.82
C PHE A 46 6.95 -0.67 -0.35
N ALA A 47 7.21 -1.69 0.46
CA ALA A 47 7.42 -1.55 1.90
C ALA A 47 8.91 -1.37 2.23
N PHE A 48 9.21 -0.39 3.09
CA PHE A 48 10.55 -0.22 3.69
C PHE A 48 10.60 -0.73 5.13
N GLU A 49 9.50 -0.57 5.86
CA GLU A 49 9.37 -1.03 7.24
C GLU A 49 7.89 -1.23 7.59
N PRO A 50 7.51 -2.34 8.23
CA PRO A 50 8.28 -3.58 8.38
C PRO A 50 8.60 -4.21 7.02
N SER A 51 9.64 -5.03 6.93
CA SER A 51 9.93 -5.80 5.71
C SER A 51 8.86 -6.90 5.51
N PRO A 52 8.21 -6.99 4.33
CA PRO A 52 7.25 -8.04 4.03
C PRO A 52 7.87 -9.44 4.00
N LEU A 53 9.20 -9.52 3.83
CA LEU A 53 9.93 -10.80 3.72
C LEU A 53 10.50 -11.27 5.05
N ILE A 54 10.98 -10.33 5.87
CA ILE A 54 11.68 -10.64 7.12
C ILE A 54 10.72 -10.58 8.32
N GLU A 55 9.76 -9.65 8.29
CA GLU A 55 8.92 -9.26 9.43
C GLU A 55 7.44 -9.58 9.17
N GLU A 56 7.16 -10.72 8.53
CA GLU A 56 5.82 -11.19 8.21
C GLU A 56 4.89 -11.25 9.44
N ASP A 57 5.42 -11.64 10.60
CA ASP A 57 4.69 -11.71 11.87
C ASP A 57 4.11 -10.34 12.29
N THR A 58 4.72 -9.24 11.87
CA THR A 58 4.19 -7.90 12.09
C THR A 58 2.88 -7.69 11.33
N TYR A 59 2.80 -8.12 10.06
CA TYR A 59 1.57 -8.05 9.28
C TYR A 59 0.49 -8.98 9.84
N ARG A 60 0.88 -10.17 10.30
CA ARG A 60 -0.02 -11.13 10.96
C ARG A 60 -0.62 -10.57 12.23
N SER A 61 0.19 -9.88 13.04
CA SER A 61 -0.29 -9.25 14.27
C SER A 61 -1.25 -8.09 13.97
N TRP A 62 -0.94 -7.24 12.99
CA TRP A 62 -1.87 -6.19 12.54
C TRP A 62 -3.21 -6.76 12.09
N ALA A 63 -3.19 -7.84 11.31
CA ALA A 63 -4.40 -8.49 10.85
C ALA A 63 -5.25 -8.98 12.03
N SER A 64 -4.64 -9.69 12.97
CA SER A 64 -5.32 -10.18 14.16
C SER A 64 -5.89 -9.07 15.04
N GLU A 65 -5.14 -7.98 15.24
CA GLU A 65 -5.54 -6.88 16.13
C GLU A 65 -6.67 -6.03 15.55
N LEU A 66 -6.70 -5.87 14.24
CA LEU A 66 -7.69 -5.06 13.53
C LEU A 66 -8.89 -5.86 13.03
N GLY A 67 -8.88 -7.19 13.23
CA GLY A 67 -9.88 -8.09 12.66
C GLY A 67 -9.85 -8.10 11.13
N TRP A 68 -8.67 -7.87 10.54
CA TRP A 68 -8.43 -8.02 9.11
C TRP A 68 -8.00 -9.46 8.80
N GLU A 69 -8.08 -9.83 7.54
CA GLU A 69 -7.60 -11.14 7.09
C GLU A 69 -6.22 -11.02 6.48
N MET A 70 -5.35 -12.00 6.76
CA MET A 70 -4.04 -12.11 6.12
C MET A 70 -4.02 -13.31 5.17
N THR A 71 -3.56 -13.04 3.96
CA THR A 71 -3.30 -14.01 2.89
C THR A 71 -1.93 -13.68 2.27
N TYR A 72 -1.66 -14.18 1.06
CA TYR A 72 -0.41 -13.92 0.35
C TYR A 72 -0.69 -13.52 -1.09
N THR A 73 0.20 -12.71 -1.66
CA THR A 73 0.27 -12.43 -3.10
C THR A 73 0.79 -13.66 -3.86
N GLU A 74 0.76 -13.62 -5.20
CA GLU A 74 1.36 -14.68 -6.02
C GLU A 74 2.88 -14.82 -5.82
N LEU A 75 3.54 -13.75 -5.34
CA LEU A 75 4.96 -13.73 -5.01
C LEU A 75 5.26 -14.22 -3.59
N GLY A 76 4.22 -14.63 -2.84
CA GLY A 76 4.35 -15.12 -1.47
C GLY A 76 4.54 -14.00 -0.43
N THR A 77 4.34 -12.73 -0.81
CA THR A 77 4.43 -11.61 0.13
C THR A 77 3.09 -11.36 0.85
N PRO A 78 3.07 -10.66 1.99
CA PRO A 78 1.85 -10.40 2.75
C PRO A 78 0.79 -9.67 1.95
N ARG A 79 -0.44 -10.16 2.05
CA ARG A 79 -1.66 -9.53 1.51
C ARG A 79 -2.71 -9.40 2.60
N LEU A 80 -3.14 -8.19 2.89
CA LEU A 80 -4.15 -7.90 3.93
C LEU A 80 -5.49 -7.52 3.31
N ILE A 81 -6.58 -8.02 3.89
CA ILE A 81 -7.94 -7.61 3.54
C ILE A 81 -8.48 -6.77 4.69
N ALA A 82 -8.39 -5.45 4.52
CA ALA A 82 -8.74 -4.47 5.53
C ALA A 82 -10.21 -4.07 5.42
N ARG A 83 -10.97 -4.18 6.52
CA ARG A 83 -12.35 -3.69 6.60
C ARG A 83 -12.36 -2.23 7.05
N VAL A 84 -12.62 -1.30 6.13
CA VAL A 84 -12.69 0.14 6.41
C VAL A 84 -14.00 0.71 5.87
N GLY A 85 -14.74 1.44 6.71
CA GLY A 85 -16.01 2.08 6.29
C GLY A 85 -17.08 1.09 5.81
N GLY A 86 -17.01 -0.18 6.23
CA GLY A 86 -17.89 -1.26 5.78
C GLY A 86 -17.49 -1.90 4.44
N THR A 87 -16.39 -1.47 3.83
CA THR A 87 -15.84 -2.01 2.58
C THR A 87 -14.55 -2.79 2.85
N ASP A 88 -14.30 -3.82 2.05
CA ASP A 88 -13.02 -4.53 2.06
C ASP A 88 -12.06 -3.89 1.06
N ILE A 89 -10.88 -3.53 1.55
CA ILE A 89 -9.77 -2.98 0.76
C ILE A 89 -8.63 -3.99 0.83
N VAL A 90 -8.18 -4.45 -0.33
CA VAL A 90 -7.03 -5.35 -0.45
C VAL A 90 -5.76 -4.50 -0.44
N LEU A 91 -4.80 -4.90 0.40
CA LEU A 91 -3.49 -4.28 0.51
C LEU A 91 -2.43 -5.33 0.18
N GLU A 92 -1.52 -5.01 -0.71
CA GLU A 92 -0.43 -5.89 -1.11
C GLU A 92 0.90 -5.24 -0.81
N PHE A 93 1.76 -5.96 -0.09
CA PHE A 93 3.04 -5.44 0.37
C PHE A 93 4.18 -6.13 -0.36
N TYR A 94 4.97 -5.34 -1.06
CA TYR A 94 6.06 -5.80 -1.90
C TYR A 94 7.40 -5.26 -1.39
N GLU A 95 8.44 -6.03 -1.66
CA GLU A 95 9.84 -5.64 -1.57
C GLU A 95 10.54 -6.24 -2.79
N ASN A 96 11.76 -5.80 -3.11
CA ASN A 96 12.52 -6.38 -4.21
C ASN A 96 12.77 -7.87 -3.94
N ILE A 97 12.13 -8.74 -4.73
CA ILE A 97 12.23 -10.20 -4.62
C ILE A 97 11.95 -10.86 -5.97
N HIS A 98 12.68 -11.93 -6.26
CA HIS A 98 12.53 -12.71 -7.49
C HIS A 98 12.61 -11.81 -8.75
N ASP A 99 11.55 -11.83 -9.56
CA ASP A 99 11.36 -11.04 -10.78
C ASP A 99 10.65 -9.70 -10.53
N PHE A 100 10.19 -9.44 -9.30
CA PHE A 100 9.64 -8.16 -8.90
C PHE A 100 10.75 -7.23 -8.44
N TYR A 101 10.99 -6.18 -9.24
CA TYR A 101 12.03 -5.20 -8.98
C TYR A 101 11.55 -3.78 -9.23
N VAL A 102 11.64 -2.94 -8.19
CA VAL A 102 11.47 -1.50 -8.27
C VAL A 102 12.84 -0.85 -8.01
N PRO A 103 13.40 -0.10 -8.99
CA PRO A 103 14.67 0.59 -8.82
C PRO A 103 14.70 1.48 -7.57
N PRO A 104 15.74 1.38 -6.72
CA PRO A 104 15.88 2.21 -5.52
C PRO A 104 15.78 3.72 -5.82
N GLU A 105 16.33 4.16 -6.95
CA GLU A 105 16.31 5.57 -7.34
C GLU A 105 14.89 6.10 -7.58
N MET A 106 13.96 5.24 -8.03
CA MET A 106 12.54 5.58 -8.19
C MET A 106 11.86 5.76 -6.82
N LEU A 107 12.16 4.85 -5.89
CA LEU A 107 11.62 4.85 -4.53
C LEU A 107 12.13 6.04 -3.70
N GLU A 108 13.41 6.39 -3.87
CA GLU A 108 14.04 7.53 -3.21
C GLU A 108 13.45 8.85 -3.69
N ARG A 109 13.29 9.02 -5.01
CA ARG A 109 12.75 10.24 -5.65
C ARG A 109 11.22 10.36 -5.63
N ALA A 110 10.52 9.32 -5.16
CA ALA A 110 9.06 9.29 -5.06
C ALA A 110 8.57 10.49 -4.22
N PRO A 111 7.74 11.39 -4.79
CA PRO A 111 7.25 12.56 -4.08
C PRO A 111 6.30 12.15 -2.94
N ALA A 112 6.34 12.90 -1.85
CA ALA A 112 5.32 12.82 -0.82
C ALA A 112 4.03 13.48 -1.32
N LYS A 113 2.92 12.74 -1.25
CA LYS A 113 1.57 13.22 -1.59
C LYS A 113 0.75 13.39 -0.32
N LYS A 114 0.26 14.61 -0.10
CA LYS A 114 -0.59 14.94 1.05
C LYS A 114 -2.05 14.62 0.74
N LEU A 115 -2.58 13.61 1.42
CA LEU A 115 -3.97 13.18 1.37
C LEU A 115 -4.70 13.61 2.65
N LYS A 116 -5.26 14.82 2.65
CA LYS A 116 -5.84 15.49 3.83
C LYS A 116 -4.85 15.55 5.01
N LYS A 117 -4.98 14.64 5.97
CA LYS A 117 -4.19 14.55 7.22
C LYS A 117 -3.05 13.53 7.15
N VAL A 118 -2.99 12.74 6.09
CA VAL A 118 -1.95 11.74 5.83
C VAL A 118 -1.00 12.26 4.77
N GLU A 119 0.28 11.93 4.90
CA GLU A 119 1.29 12.14 3.88
C GLU A 119 1.96 10.82 3.57
N ILE A 120 1.98 10.41 2.30
CA ILE A 120 2.61 9.15 1.88
C ILE A 120 3.37 9.34 0.57
N LYS A 121 4.47 8.61 0.39
CA LYS A 121 5.18 8.59 -0.88
C LYS A 121 4.36 7.81 -1.92
N VAL A 122 4.36 8.32 -3.15
CA VAL A 122 3.69 7.69 -4.30
C VAL A 122 4.69 7.73 -5.45
N LEU A 123 4.85 6.61 -6.18
CA LEU A 123 5.68 6.64 -7.40
C LEU A 123 5.13 7.65 -8.40
N LYS A 124 5.98 8.11 -9.32
CA LYS A 124 5.52 8.98 -10.40
C LYS A 124 4.98 8.12 -11.55
N PRO A 125 3.90 8.54 -12.23
CA PRO A 125 3.43 7.84 -13.43
C PRO A 125 4.53 7.65 -14.50
N GLU A 126 5.44 8.61 -14.62
CA GLU A 126 6.59 8.54 -15.55
C GLU A 126 7.56 7.41 -15.20
N ASP A 127 7.61 6.97 -13.95
CA ASP A 127 8.47 5.88 -13.52
C ASP A 127 7.99 4.51 -14.07
N TYR A 128 6.76 4.42 -14.60
CA TYR A 128 6.20 3.20 -15.22
C TYR A 128 6.44 3.11 -16.72
N ILE A 129 6.93 4.18 -17.36
CA ILE A 129 7.20 4.24 -18.80
C ILE A 129 8.71 4.14 -18.98
N VAL A 130 9.19 2.90 -19.15
CA VAL A 130 10.61 2.58 -19.36
C VAL A 130 10.84 2.10 -20.78
#